data_AF-A0A087KF13-F1
#
_entry.id   AF-A0A087KF13-F1
#
_cell.length_a   1.000
_cell.length_b   1.000
_cell.length_c   1.000
_cell.angle_alpha   90.00
_cell.angle_beta   90.00
_cell.angle_gamma   90.00
#
_symmetry.space_group_name_H-M   'P 1'
#
loop_
_entity.id
_entity.type
_entity.pdbx_description
1 polymer ?
#
loop_
_entity_poly.entity_id
_entity_poly.type
_entity_poly.pdbx_seq_one_letter_code
_entity_poly.pdbx_strand_id
1 'polypeptide(L)'
;MYGENASANTERPPRVPAPGTLLADTSRGDRVGEFQGVAGPYWSLRPVGGGREWEVEPRYVRPALLMEQLRARTARLNARSRGEVL
;
A
#
# COMPACT_ATOMS: atom_id res chain seq x y z
N MET A 1 -0.07 -3.14 45.36
CA MET A 1 -1.19 -4.00 44.92
C MET A 1 -1.63 -3.52 43.56
N TYR A 2 -1.79 -4.47 42.65
CA TYR A 2 -1.74 -4.39 41.19
C TYR A 2 -2.65 -3.37 40.51
N GLY A 3 -2.18 -2.87 39.38
CA GLY A 3 -2.92 -1.99 38.47
C GLY A 3 -2.14 -1.76 37.18
N GLU A 4 -1.73 -2.87 36.54
CA GLU A 4 -1.24 -2.89 35.15
C GLU A 4 -2.22 -2.15 34.22
N ASN A 5 -1.75 -1.08 33.60
CA ASN A 5 -2.37 -0.54 32.36
C ASN A 5 -1.44 -0.77 31.16
N ALA A 6 -0.70 -1.88 31.17
CA ALA A 6 0.17 -2.30 30.09
C ALA A 6 -0.39 -3.56 29.44
N SER A 7 -1.55 -3.46 28.75
CA SER A 7 -1.98 -4.45 27.76
C SER A 7 -3.25 -3.99 27.06
N ALA A 8 -3.14 -3.68 25.77
CA ALA A 8 -4.10 -4.11 24.73
C ALA A 8 -3.80 -3.47 23.34
N ASN A 9 -2.54 -3.42 22.89
CA ASN A 9 -2.29 -3.50 21.45
C ASN A 9 -2.29 -4.99 21.07
N THR A 10 -3.40 -5.68 21.29
CA THR A 10 -3.70 -6.90 20.53
C THR A 10 -4.04 -6.40 19.14
N GLU A 11 -3.00 -6.23 18.31
CA GLU A 11 -3.12 -5.92 16.90
C GLU A 11 -4.03 -6.97 16.27
N ARG A 12 -5.30 -6.59 16.08
CA ARG A 12 -6.22 -7.36 15.27
C ARG A 12 -5.53 -7.49 13.91
N PRO A 13 -5.45 -8.69 13.30
CA PRO A 13 -4.86 -8.82 11.99
C PRO A 13 -5.53 -7.80 11.06
N PRO A 14 -4.74 -7.04 10.28
CA PRO A 14 -5.30 -6.03 9.42
C PRO A 14 -6.36 -6.68 8.53
N ARG A 15 -7.57 -6.11 8.54
CA ARG A 15 -8.67 -6.64 7.74
C ARG A 15 -8.23 -6.62 6.28
N VAL A 16 -8.31 -7.77 5.63
CA VAL A 16 -7.93 -7.91 4.22
C VAL A 16 -8.80 -6.96 3.38
N PRO A 17 -8.20 -6.02 2.62
CA PRO A 17 -8.94 -5.10 1.78
C PRO A 17 -9.65 -5.79 0.62
N ALA A 18 -10.60 -5.11 -0.01
CA ALA A 18 -11.18 -5.61 -1.25
C ALA A 18 -10.17 -5.44 -2.42
N PRO A 19 -10.11 -6.37 -3.38
CA PRO A 19 -9.34 -6.18 -4.60
C PRO A 19 -9.69 -4.85 -5.29
N GLY A 20 -8.67 -4.15 -5.79
CA GLY A 20 -8.79 -2.80 -6.36
C GLY A 20 -8.69 -1.66 -5.34
N THR A 21 -8.62 -1.95 -4.04
CA THR A 21 -8.36 -0.92 -3.01
C THR A 21 -6.97 -0.31 -3.22
N LEU A 22 -6.88 1.03 -3.24
CA LEU A 22 -5.61 1.73 -3.34
C LEU A 22 -4.93 1.86 -1.98
N LEU A 23 -3.72 1.31 -1.88
CA LEU A 23 -2.91 1.29 -0.68
C LEU A 23 -1.55 1.94 -0.94
N ALA A 24 -1.01 2.60 0.08
CA ALA A 24 0.35 3.13 0.08
C ALA A 24 1.27 2.20 0.87
N ASP A 25 2.36 1.80 0.24
CA ASP A 25 3.45 1.01 0.84
C ASP A 25 4.50 1.96 1.44
N THR A 26 4.49 2.08 2.77
CA THR A 26 5.38 2.98 3.51
C THR A 26 6.83 2.50 3.48
N SER A 27 7.07 1.20 3.28
CA SER A 27 8.43 0.64 3.15
C SER A 27 9.11 1.04 1.84
N ARG A 28 8.33 1.51 0.86
CA ARG A 28 8.80 1.95 -0.46
C ARG A 28 8.53 3.42 -0.73
N GLY A 29 8.61 4.26 0.31
CA GLY A 29 8.42 5.71 0.18
C GLY A 29 7.02 6.09 -0.26
N ASP A 30 6.01 5.49 0.37
CA ASP A 30 4.58 5.69 0.10
C ASP A 30 4.19 5.35 -1.35
N ARG A 31 4.82 4.32 -1.93
CA ARG A 31 4.47 3.84 -3.27
C ARG A 31 3.04 3.31 -3.27
N VAL A 32 2.21 3.86 -4.14
CA VAL A 32 0.78 3.48 -4.23
C VAL A 32 0.56 2.34 -5.22
N GLY A 33 -0.26 1.37 -4.84
CA GLY A 33 -0.72 0.28 -5.69
C GLY A 33 -2.14 -0.19 -5.37
N GLU A 34 -2.74 -0.88 -6.33
CA GLU A 34 -4.03 -1.58 -6.21
C GLU A 34 -3.81 -2.93 -5.56
N PHE A 35 -4.51 -3.20 -4.46
CA PHE A 35 -4.53 -4.52 -3.83
C PHE A 35 -5.09 -5.57 -4.79
N GLN A 36 -4.32 -6.62 -5.06
CA GLN A 36 -4.72 -7.74 -5.92
C GLN A 36 -5.16 -8.95 -5.12
N GLY A 37 -4.63 -9.12 -3.90
CA GLY A 37 -4.94 -10.26 -3.05
C GLY A 37 -3.85 -10.55 -2.02
N VAL A 38 -4.04 -11.66 -1.29
CA VAL A 38 -3.09 -12.16 -0.31
C VAL A 38 -2.16 -13.17 -0.98
N ALA A 39 -0.85 -13.02 -0.77
CA ALA A 39 0.21 -13.90 -1.23
C ALA A 39 0.99 -14.43 -0.02
N GLY A 40 0.49 -15.50 0.59
CA GLY A 40 1.03 -16.02 1.85
C GLY A 40 0.90 -14.99 2.99
N PRO A 41 2.00 -14.61 3.67
CA PRO A 41 1.96 -13.58 4.72
C PRO A 41 1.97 -12.14 4.14
N TYR A 42 2.16 -12.00 2.83
CA TYR A 42 2.25 -10.71 2.14
C TYR A 42 0.95 -10.37 1.42
N TRP A 43 0.79 -9.09 1.08
CA TRP A 43 -0.23 -8.59 0.17
C TRP A 43 0.40 -8.31 -1.19
N SER A 44 -0.28 -8.70 -2.27
CA SER A 44 0.12 -8.36 -3.64
C SER A 44 -0.49 -7.03 -4.04
N LEU A 45 0.35 -6.08 -4.46
CA LEU A 45 -0.04 -4.79 -5.00
C LEU A 45 0.41 -4.66 -6.45
N ARG A 46 -0.42 -3.98 -7.27
CA ARG A 46 -0.09 -3.64 -8.66
C ARG A 46 -0.01 -2.12 -8.84
N PRO A 47 0.96 -1.57 -9.60
CA PRO A 47 1.04 -0.13 -9.80
C PRO A 47 -0.18 0.40 -10.55
N VAL A 48 -0.65 1.59 -10.15
CA VAL A 48 -1.73 2.29 -10.85
C VAL A 48 -1.24 2.69 -12.24
N GLY A 49 -1.91 2.21 -13.30
CA GLY A 49 -1.48 2.43 -14.70
C GLY A 49 -0.55 1.35 -15.28
N GLY A 50 -0.41 0.23 -14.57
CA GLY A 50 0.31 -0.96 -15.03
C GLY A 50 1.79 -0.99 -14.65
N GLY A 51 2.39 -2.18 -14.74
CA GLY A 51 3.75 -2.44 -14.30
C GLY A 51 3.84 -3.73 -13.48
N ARG A 52 5.03 -4.03 -12.97
CA ARG A 52 5.26 -5.26 -12.20
C ARG A 52 4.61 -5.17 -10.83
N GLU A 53 3.84 -6.21 -10.49
CA GLU A 53 3.32 -6.40 -9.13
C GLU A 53 4.45 -6.54 -8.12
N TRP A 54 4.13 -6.22 -6.86
CA TRP A 54 5.04 -6.44 -5.76
C TRP A 54 4.30 -6.92 -4.51
N GLU A 55 5.02 -7.66 -3.69
CA GLU A 55 4.56 -8.12 -2.39
C GLU A 55 5.01 -7.13 -1.30
N VAL A 56 4.14 -6.92 -0.31
CA VAL A 56 4.37 -6.05 0.84
C VAL A 56 3.78 -6.67 2.11
N GLU A 57 4.43 -6.47 3.25
CA GLU A 57 3.87 -6.93 4.52
C GLU A 57 2.69 -6.04 4.94
N PRO A 58 1.59 -6.61 5.47
CA PRO A 58 0.40 -5.86 5.85
C PRO A 58 0.65 -4.71 6.84
N ARG A 59 1.71 -4.80 7.66
CA ARG A 59 2.11 -3.74 8.61
C ARG A 59 2.69 -2.48 7.94
N TYR A 60 3.13 -2.58 6.69
CA TYR A 60 3.68 -1.45 5.93
C TYR A 60 2.68 -0.84 4.95
N VAL A 61 1.43 -1.31 4.96
CA VAL A 61 0.38 -0.80 4.07
C VAL A 61 -0.66 -0.04 4.85
N ARG A 62 -1.05 1.10 4.28
CA ARG A 62 -2.18 1.90 4.75
C ARG A 62 -3.06 2.30 3.56
N PRO A 63 -4.33 2.69 3.79
CA PRO A 63 -5.12 3.37 2.77
C PRO A 63 -4.35 4.54 2.15
N ALA A 64 -4.34 4.62 0.82
CA ALA A 64 -3.73 5.74 0.12
C ALA A 64 -4.57 7.00 0.31
N LEU A 65 -3.93 8.12 0.60
CA LEU A 65 -4.58 9.43 0.68
C LEU A 65 -5.02 9.87 -0.72
N LEU A 66 -6.05 10.71 -0.80
CA LEU A 66 -6.59 11.18 -2.09
C LEU A 66 -5.52 11.78 -3.00
N MET A 67 -4.61 12.58 -2.45
CA MET A 67 -3.50 13.18 -3.20
C MET A 67 -2.53 12.13 -3.74
N GLU A 68 -2.28 11.06 -2.99
CA GLU A 68 -1.40 9.96 -3.39
C GLU A 68 -2.06 9.12 -4.49
N GLN A 69 -3.36 8.86 -4.39
CA GLN A 69 -4.15 8.21 -5.43
C GLN A 69 -4.11 9.00 -6.74
N LEU A 70 -4.28 10.32 -6.67
CA LEU A 70 -4.19 11.22 -7.83
C LEU A 70 -2.78 11.22 -8.44
N ARG A 71 -1.73 11.27 -7.62
CA ARG A 71 -0.33 11.15 -8.08
C ARG A 71 -0.06 9.81 -8.74
N ALA A 72 -0.56 8.72 -8.18
CA ALA A 72 -0.40 7.38 -8.74
C ALA A 72 -1.05 7.25 -10.12
N ARG A 73 -2.28 7.76 -10.28
CA ARG A 73 -2.98 7.78 -11.58
C ARG A 73 -2.26 8.59 -12.65
N THR A 74 -1.58 9.66 -12.24
CA THR A 74 -0.84 10.56 -13.14
C THR A 74 0.63 10.19 -13.29
N ALA A 75 1.14 9.22 -12.52
CA ALA A 75 2.56 8.89 -12.45
C ALA A 75 3.15 8.52 -13.81
N ARG A 76 2.41 7.80 -14.67
CA ARG A 76 2.88 7.46 -16.02
C ARG A 76 3.03 8.68 -16.92
N LEU A 77 2.14 9.66 -16.80
CA LEU A 77 2.22 10.92 -17.56
C LEU A 77 3.37 11.79 -17.02
N ASN A 78 3.50 11.88 -15.70
CA ASN A 78 4.58 12.62 -15.05
C ASN A 78 5.96 12.01 -15.38
N ALA A 79 6.09 10.69 -15.42
CA ALA A 79 7.34 10.02 -15.75
C ALA A 79 7.76 10.27 -17.21
N ARG A 80 6.80 10.29 -18.16
CA ARG A 80 7.07 10.70 -19.55
C ARG A 80 7.48 12.17 -19.65
N SER A 81 6.82 13.06 -18.91
CA SER A 81 7.18 14.49 -18.87
C SER A 81 8.56 14.74 -18.27
N ARG A 82 9.03 13.87 -17.36
CA ARG A 82 10.35 13.95 -16.72
C ARG A 82 11.44 13.16 -17.47
N GLY A 83 11.10 12.48 -18.57
CA GLY A 83 12.05 11.67 -19.34
C GLY A 83 12.45 10.35 -18.67
N GLU A 84 11.70 9.88 -17.67
CA GLU A 84 12.01 8.69 -16.85
C GLU A 84 11.53 7.38 -17.49
N VAL A 85 10.77 7.44 -18.59
CA VAL A 85 10.25 6.28 -19.32
C VAL A 85 10.41 6.53 -20.82
N LEU A 86 11.21 5.67 -21.48
CA LEU A 86 11.32 5.58 -22.95
C LEU A 86 10.30 4.57 -23.49
#